data_AF-A0A212JBT5-F1
#
_entry.id   AF-A0A212JBT5-F1
#
_cell.length_a   1.000
_cell.length_b   1.000
_cell.length_c   1.000
_cell.angle_alpha   90.00
_cell.angle_beta   90.00
_cell.angle_gamma   90.00
#
_symmetry.space_group_name_H-M   'P 1'
#
loop_
_entity.id
_entity.type
_entity.pdbx_description
1 polymer ?
#
loop_
_entity_poly.entity_id
_entity_poly.type
_entity_poly.pdbx_seq_one_letter_code
_entity_poly.pdbx_strand_id
1 'polypeptide(L)'
;MQSVIKQIYSGKLCPAERSKVCITEFYKAKNVAVLAHDAFEEKLCQAMKEELDEYLSKESDVTAYHIEQAFSDGFRLGAQLMLEVLEVAKMLELDYIEIDGLLYPNIALDDEELYSDLGKYGDLRLKYLHEQKSEIYRKLLFSGELARHCADMERSAFDMAKRIRGQYLEQNPPPFEDTLARIQVFTLAQDIADECVLHDLIYA
;
A
#
# COMPACT_ATOMS: atom_id res chain seq x y z
N MET A 1 -29.81 -2.80 3.16
CA MET A 1 -29.26 -1.50 2.71
C MET A 1 -29.01 -1.59 1.20
N GLN A 2 -29.42 -0.62 0.37
CA GLN A 2 -29.12 -0.69 -1.08
C GLN A 2 -27.63 -0.40 -1.28
N SER A 3 -26.90 -1.23 -2.03
CA SER A 3 -25.48 -1.01 -2.35
C SER A 3 -25.27 0.40 -2.92
N VAL A 4 -24.25 1.11 -2.43
CA VAL A 4 -23.88 2.46 -2.90
C VAL A 4 -23.69 2.46 -4.42
N ILE A 5 -23.06 1.42 -4.98
CA ILE A 5 -22.87 1.27 -6.42
C ILE A 5 -24.23 1.16 -7.15
N LYS A 6 -25.19 0.41 -6.61
CA LYS A 6 -26.54 0.34 -7.20
C LYS A 6 -27.27 1.68 -7.13
N GLN A 7 -27.04 2.47 -6.08
CA GLN A 7 -27.63 3.81 -5.96
C GLN A 7 -27.01 4.80 -6.95
N ILE A 8 -25.70 4.72 -7.19
CA ILE A 8 -25.01 5.48 -8.24
C ILE A 8 -25.52 5.06 -9.63
N TYR A 9 -25.54 3.76 -9.93
CA TYR A 9 -26.00 3.23 -11.22
C TYR A 9 -27.45 3.60 -11.55
N SER A 10 -28.34 3.55 -10.55
CA SER A 10 -29.76 3.91 -10.73
C SER A 10 -30.04 5.41 -10.68
N GLY A 11 -29.01 6.25 -10.56
CA GLY A 11 -29.14 7.71 -10.48
C GLY A 11 -29.75 8.23 -9.16
N LYS A 12 -29.99 7.35 -8.17
CA LYS A 12 -30.51 7.76 -6.86
C LYS A 12 -29.48 8.50 -6.01
N LEU A 13 -28.20 8.23 -6.24
CA LEU A 13 -27.09 8.95 -5.62
C LEU A 13 -26.30 9.64 -6.74
N CYS A 14 -26.47 10.95 -6.86
CA CYS A 14 -25.74 11.79 -7.80
C CYS A 14 -24.71 12.65 -7.03
N PRO A 15 -23.42 12.28 -7.00
CA PRO A 15 -22.41 13.03 -6.27
C PRO A 15 -22.26 14.48 -6.76
N ALA A 16 -22.49 14.73 -8.05
CA ALA A 16 -22.43 16.05 -8.65
C ALA A 16 -23.46 17.03 -8.03
N GLU A 17 -24.67 16.55 -7.71
CA GLU A 17 -25.73 17.38 -7.11
C GLU A 17 -25.49 17.68 -5.62
N ARG A 18 -24.65 16.89 -4.96
CA ARG A 18 -24.32 17.05 -3.53
C ARG A 18 -22.91 17.58 -3.29
N SER A 19 -22.12 17.73 -4.36
CA SER A 19 -20.75 18.23 -4.28
C SER A 19 -20.77 19.70 -3.89
N LYS A 20 -20.32 19.99 -2.67
CA LYS A 20 -20.05 21.35 -2.23
C LYS A 20 -18.59 21.65 -2.53
N VAL A 21 -18.32 22.74 -3.24
CA VAL A 21 -16.94 23.20 -3.41
C VAL A 21 -16.40 23.60 -2.04
N CYS A 22 -15.51 22.78 -1.47
CA CYS A 22 -14.99 22.98 -0.11
C CYS A 22 -13.87 24.03 -0.03
N ILE A 23 -13.42 24.55 -1.17
CA ILE A 23 -12.33 25.52 -1.24
C ILE A 23 -12.87 26.92 -0.93
N THR A 24 -12.38 27.54 0.14
CA THR A 24 -12.83 28.88 0.58
C THR A 24 -12.57 29.98 -0.45
N GLU A 25 -11.48 29.85 -1.20
CA GLU A 25 -11.03 30.75 -2.26
C GLU A 25 -12.02 30.78 -3.43
N PHE A 26 -12.71 29.66 -3.69
CA PHE A 26 -13.71 29.58 -4.75
C PHE A 26 -14.84 30.58 -4.53
N TYR A 27 -15.38 30.66 -3.31
CA TYR A 27 -16.48 31.57 -3.01
C TYR A 27 -16.06 33.04 -3.13
N LYS A 28 -14.82 33.36 -2.71
CA LYS A 28 -14.25 34.71 -2.88
C LYS A 28 -14.11 35.06 -4.36
N ALA A 29 -13.49 34.18 -5.15
CA ALA A 29 -13.31 34.37 -6.58
C ALA A 29 -14.65 34.47 -7.33
N LYS A 30 -15.62 33.61 -6.99
CA LYS A 30 -16.97 33.64 -7.56
C LYS A 30 -17.66 34.98 -7.32
N ASN A 31 -17.63 35.47 -6.08
CA ASN A 31 -18.26 36.76 -5.75
C ASN A 31 -17.60 37.92 -6.50
N VAL A 32 -16.26 37.92 -6.63
CA VAL A 32 -15.54 38.93 -7.43
C VAL A 32 -15.94 38.86 -8.90
N ALA A 33 -16.05 37.66 -9.47
CA ALA A 33 -16.45 37.47 -10.86
C ALA A 33 -17.88 37.95 -11.12
N VAL A 34 -18.83 37.65 -10.21
CA VAL A 34 -20.23 38.12 -10.32
C VAL A 34 -20.29 39.64 -10.28
N LEU A 35 -19.63 40.29 -9.31
CA LEU A 35 -19.62 41.76 -9.23
C LEU A 35 -19.01 42.42 -10.47
N ALA A 36 -17.94 41.83 -11.02
CA ALA A 36 -17.32 42.31 -12.24
C ALA A 36 -18.24 42.12 -13.47
N HIS A 37 -19.00 41.03 -13.51
CA HIS A 37 -19.99 40.76 -14.55
C HIS A 37 -21.14 41.76 -14.50
N ASP A 38 -21.77 41.95 -13.34
CA ASP A 38 -22.89 42.88 -13.15
C ASP A 38 -22.49 44.31 -13.58
N ALA A 39 -21.31 44.77 -13.12
CA ALA A 39 -20.79 46.10 -13.45
C ALA A 39 -20.42 46.26 -14.94
N PHE A 40 -20.15 45.16 -15.65
CA PHE A 40 -19.95 45.16 -17.10
C PHE A 40 -21.29 45.20 -17.82
N GLU A 41 -22.25 44.38 -17.39
CA GLU A 41 -23.57 44.25 -18.00
C GLU A 41 -24.39 45.55 -17.91
N GLU A 42 -24.26 46.32 -16.84
CA GLU A 42 -24.88 47.65 -16.69
C GLU A 42 -24.48 48.64 -17.80
N LYS A 43 -23.32 48.46 -18.43
CA LYS A 43 -22.82 49.34 -19.50
C LYS A 43 -23.35 48.98 -20.89
N LEU A 44 -24.02 47.83 -21.00
CA LEU A 44 -24.49 47.29 -22.27
C LEU A 44 -25.91 47.77 -22.60
N CYS A 45 -26.17 48.00 -23.88
CA CYS A 45 -27.53 48.19 -24.37
C CYS A 45 -28.26 46.84 -24.48
N GLN A 46 -29.59 46.88 -24.57
CA GLN A 46 -30.43 45.68 -24.55
C GLN A 46 -30.04 44.63 -25.62
N ALA A 47 -29.75 45.06 -26.85
CA ALA A 47 -29.33 44.14 -27.90
C ALA A 47 -28.00 43.42 -27.58
N MET A 48 -27.04 44.13 -26.99
CA MET A 48 -25.76 43.53 -26.58
C MET A 48 -25.91 42.58 -25.38
N LYS A 49 -26.90 42.82 -24.52
CA LYS A 49 -27.22 41.90 -23.42
C LYS A 49 -27.78 40.57 -23.95
N GLU A 50 -28.68 40.64 -24.92
CA GLU A 50 -29.24 39.44 -25.56
C GLU A 50 -28.16 38.61 -26.27
N GLU A 51 -27.21 39.26 -26.95
CA GLU A 51 -26.05 38.58 -27.55
C GLU A 51 -25.12 37.96 -26.49
N LEU A 52 -24.90 38.66 -25.37
CA LEU A 52 -24.09 38.16 -24.26
C LEU A 52 -24.75 36.94 -23.59
N ASP A 53 -26.06 36.97 -23.36
CA ASP A 53 -26.82 35.85 -22.81
C ASP A 53 -26.73 34.62 -23.72
N GLU A 54 -26.86 34.80 -25.03
CA GLU A 54 -26.71 33.70 -25.98
C GLU A 54 -25.29 33.11 -25.95
N TYR A 55 -24.27 33.97 -25.86
CA TYR A 55 -22.88 33.53 -25.72
C TYR A 55 -22.66 32.73 -24.43
N LEU A 56 -23.12 33.25 -23.29
CA LEU A 56 -22.97 32.59 -21.99
C LEU A 56 -23.72 31.26 -21.92
N SER A 57 -24.90 31.17 -22.55
CA SER A 57 -25.63 29.90 -22.65
C SER A 57 -24.79 28.85 -23.39
N LYS A 58 -24.20 29.23 -24.53
CA LYS A 58 -23.35 28.31 -25.31
C LYS A 58 -22.05 27.96 -24.57
N GLU A 59 -21.45 28.91 -23.87
CA GLU A 59 -20.26 28.67 -23.06
C GLU A 59 -20.57 27.72 -21.90
N SER A 60 -21.72 27.90 -21.23
CA SER A 60 -22.17 27.01 -20.17
C SER A 60 -22.37 25.57 -20.66
N ASP A 61 -22.91 25.36 -21.86
CA ASP A 61 -23.01 24.03 -22.46
C ASP A 61 -21.62 23.41 -22.66
N VAL A 62 -20.66 24.19 -23.18
CA VAL A 62 -19.27 23.75 -23.34
C VAL A 62 -18.65 23.37 -22.01
N THR A 63 -18.83 24.18 -20.96
CA THR A 63 -18.34 23.85 -19.61
C THR A 63 -19.00 22.58 -19.08
N ALA A 64 -20.30 22.39 -19.30
CA ALA A 64 -21.03 21.20 -18.87
C ALA A 64 -20.46 19.92 -19.52
N TYR A 65 -20.23 19.95 -20.83
CA TYR A 65 -19.60 18.83 -21.55
C TYR A 65 -18.19 18.52 -21.02
N HIS A 66 -17.39 19.55 -20.74
CA HIS A 66 -16.05 19.34 -20.14
C HIS A 66 -16.11 18.70 -18.75
N ILE A 67 -17.05 19.14 -17.91
CA ILE A 67 -17.23 18.57 -16.56
C ILE A 67 -17.67 17.11 -16.63
N GLU A 68 -18.63 16.80 -17.52
CA GLU A 68 -19.11 15.42 -17.72
C GLU A 68 -17.99 14.49 -18.21
N GLN A 69 -17.17 14.97 -19.16
CA GLN A 69 -16.01 14.24 -19.64
C GLN A 69 -14.98 14.02 -18.52
N ALA A 70 -14.64 15.07 -17.76
CA ALA A 70 -13.70 14.98 -16.66
C ALA A 70 -14.17 14.02 -15.56
N PHE A 71 -15.47 14.02 -15.24
CA PHE A 71 -16.06 13.05 -14.32
C PHE A 71 -15.94 11.62 -14.86
N SER A 72 -16.28 11.41 -16.12
CA SER A 72 -16.23 10.09 -16.76
C SER A 72 -14.80 9.53 -16.81
N ASP A 73 -13.83 10.37 -17.15
CA ASP A 73 -12.41 9.98 -17.18
C ASP A 73 -11.88 9.70 -15.77
N GLY A 74 -12.24 10.53 -14.78
CA GLY A 74 -11.89 10.30 -13.38
C GLY A 74 -12.49 9.00 -12.84
N PHE A 75 -13.76 8.71 -13.16
CA PHE A 75 -14.41 7.46 -12.80
C PHE A 75 -13.75 6.27 -13.48
N ARG A 76 -13.44 6.36 -14.79
CA ARG A 76 -12.75 5.29 -15.52
C ARG A 76 -11.38 4.99 -14.93
N LEU A 77 -10.60 6.02 -14.60
CA LEU A 77 -9.30 5.86 -13.94
C LEU A 77 -9.46 5.19 -12.57
N GLY A 78 -10.40 5.66 -11.74
CA GLY A 78 -10.67 5.06 -10.44
C GLY A 78 -11.08 3.60 -10.53
N ALA A 79 -11.95 3.27 -11.50
CA ALA A 79 -12.38 1.90 -11.76
C ALA A 79 -11.22 1.02 -12.28
N GLN A 80 -10.36 1.54 -13.17
CA GLN A 80 -9.16 0.83 -13.64
C GLN A 80 -8.21 0.51 -12.49
N LEU A 81 -7.90 1.49 -11.63
CA LEU A 81 -7.08 1.26 -10.45
C LEU A 81 -7.68 0.18 -9.54
N MET A 82 -8.99 0.22 -9.30
CA MET A 82 -9.67 -0.82 -8.51
C MET A 82 -9.58 -2.19 -9.18
N LEU A 83 -9.75 -2.27 -10.50
CA LEU A 83 -9.64 -3.53 -11.24
C LEU A 83 -8.21 -4.09 -11.19
N GLU A 84 -7.18 -3.25 -11.34
CA GLU A 84 -5.78 -3.65 -11.21
C GLU A 84 -5.49 -4.19 -9.79
N VAL A 85 -5.96 -3.51 -8.75
CA VAL A 85 -5.83 -3.97 -7.37
C VAL A 85 -6.56 -5.31 -7.17
N LEU A 86 -7.75 -5.48 -7.74
CA LEU A 86 -8.52 -6.73 -7.67
C LEU A 86 -7.86 -7.86 -8.47
N GLU A 87 -7.25 -7.59 -9.62
CA GLU A 87 -6.50 -8.58 -10.40
C GLU A 87 -5.28 -9.06 -9.64
N VAL A 88 -4.51 -8.14 -9.06
CA VAL A 88 -3.39 -8.46 -8.17
C VAL A 88 -3.88 -9.30 -7.00
N ALA A 89 -4.95 -8.86 -6.31
CA ALA A 89 -5.52 -9.59 -5.18
C ALA A 89 -6.07 -10.97 -5.57
N LYS A 90 -6.59 -11.15 -6.78
CA LYS A 90 -7.04 -12.45 -7.30
C LYS A 90 -5.86 -13.39 -7.61
N MET A 91 -4.77 -12.88 -8.17
CA MET A 91 -3.53 -13.66 -8.31
C MET A 91 -2.96 -14.10 -6.97
N LEU A 92 -3.32 -13.43 -5.89
CA LEU A 92 -2.85 -13.66 -4.53
C LEU A 92 -3.83 -14.47 -3.66
N GLU A 93 -4.95 -14.94 -4.22
CA GLU A 93 -5.98 -15.70 -3.49
C GLU A 93 -6.45 -15.03 -2.19
N LEU A 94 -6.54 -13.69 -2.18
CA LEU A 94 -6.96 -12.96 -0.98
C LEU A 94 -8.44 -13.20 -0.66
N ASP A 95 -8.73 -13.41 0.62
CA ASP A 95 -10.09 -13.38 1.15
C ASP A 95 -10.62 -11.94 1.17
N TYR A 96 -11.94 -11.78 1.09
CA TYR A 96 -12.60 -10.47 1.12
C TYR A 96 -13.66 -10.42 2.20
N ILE A 97 -13.78 -9.25 2.83
CA ILE A 97 -14.81 -8.95 3.82
C ILE A 97 -15.76 -7.91 3.23
N GLU A 98 -17.06 -8.18 3.27
CA GLU A 98 -18.07 -7.20 2.87
C GLU A 98 -18.31 -6.18 4.00
N ILE A 99 -18.07 -4.90 3.71
CA ILE A 99 -18.35 -3.78 4.61
C ILE A 99 -19.17 -2.76 3.82
N ASP A 100 -20.36 -2.43 4.30
CA ASP A 100 -21.29 -1.46 3.67
C ASP A 100 -21.62 -1.74 2.19
N GLY A 101 -21.60 -3.01 1.79
CA GLY A 101 -21.88 -3.44 0.42
C GLY A 101 -20.70 -3.27 -0.56
N LEU A 102 -19.48 -3.07 -0.04
CA LEU A 102 -18.21 -3.09 -0.76
C LEU A 102 -17.34 -4.23 -0.21
N LEU A 103 -16.62 -4.93 -1.10
CA LEU A 103 -15.68 -5.98 -0.73
C LEU A 103 -14.29 -5.38 -0.51
N TYR A 104 -13.78 -5.49 0.71
CA TYR A 104 -12.42 -5.07 1.07
C TYR A 104 -11.53 -6.31 1.18
N PRO A 105 -10.30 -6.26 0.66
CA PRO A 105 -9.36 -7.37 0.83
C PRO A 105 -9.04 -7.53 2.33
N ASN A 106 -9.11 -8.76 2.81
CA ASN A 106 -8.81 -9.13 4.19
C ASN A 106 -7.29 -9.18 4.39
N ILE A 107 -6.69 -8.00 4.60
CA ILE A 107 -5.26 -7.84 4.82
C ILE A 107 -5.05 -7.56 6.31
N ALA A 108 -4.22 -8.38 6.96
CA ALA A 108 -3.81 -8.12 8.33
C ALA A 108 -2.59 -7.19 8.35
N LEU A 109 -2.56 -6.29 9.33
CA LEU A 109 -1.36 -5.50 9.62
C LEU A 109 -0.42 -6.38 10.43
N ASP A 110 0.84 -6.43 9.99
CA ASP A 110 1.90 -7.15 10.69
C ASP A 110 2.38 -6.35 11.92
N ASP A 111 3.08 -7.03 12.83
CA ASP A 111 3.61 -6.42 14.05
C ASP A 111 4.95 -5.71 13.76
N GLU A 112 4.92 -4.38 13.78
CA GLU A 112 6.10 -3.54 13.50
C GLU A 112 7.23 -3.75 14.53
N GLU A 113 6.91 -4.10 15.78
CA GLU A 113 7.93 -4.30 16.83
C GLU A 113 8.79 -5.53 16.51
N LEU A 114 8.17 -6.60 16.00
CA LEU A 114 8.87 -7.83 15.64
C LEU A 114 9.91 -7.63 14.54
N TYR A 115 9.68 -6.72 13.59
CA TYR A 115 10.69 -6.38 12.57
C TYR A 115 11.91 -5.70 13.18
N SER A 116 11.72 -4.86 14.19
CA SER A 116 12.83 -4.15 14.84
C SER A 116 13.71 -5.04 15.72
N ASP A 117 13.16 -6.16 16.18
CA ASP A 117 13.84 -7.16 17.02
C ASP A 117 14.51 -8.29 16.21
N LEU A 118 14.44 -8.28 14.87
CA LEU A 118 15.08 -9.30 14.04
C LEU A 118 16.60 -9.25 14.16
N GLY A 119 17.18 -10.44 14.39
CA GLY A 119 18.62 -10.67 14.36
C GLY A 119 19.12 -11.03 12.95
N LYS A 120 20.38 -11.45 12.89
CA LYS A 120 21.07 -11.82 11.65
C LYS A 120 20.28 -12.83 10.81
N TYR A 121 19.72 -13.87 11.41
CA TYR A 121 19.09 -14.96 10.68
C TYR A 121 17.67 -14.60 10.25
N GLY A 122 16.93 -13.85 11.07
CA GLY A 122 15.63 -13.27 10.75
C GLY A 122 15.70 -12.37 9.52
N ASP A 123 16.67 -11.46 9.49
CA ASP A 123 16.93 -10.58 8.34
C ASP A 123 17.25 -11.36 7.06
N LEU A 124 18.08 -12.40 7.18
CA LEU A 124 18.44 -13.25 6.04
C LEU A 124 17.23 -14.04 5.53
N ARG A 125 16.36 -14.53 6.42
CA ARG A 125 15.12 -15.20 6.01
C ARG A 125 14.17 -14.23 5.32
N LEU A 126 13.99 -13.04 5.88
CA LEU A 126 13.15 -11.99 5.28
C LEU A 126 13.62 -11.66 3.86
N LYS A 127 14.93 -11.43 3.70
CA LYS A 127 15.55 -11.14 2.41
C LYS A 127 15.39 -12.29 1.42
N TYR A 128 15.63 -13.53 1.85
CA TYR A 128 15.44 -14.72 1.00
C TYR A 128 14.00 -14.87 0.53
N LEU A 129 13.04 -14.71 1.44
CA LEU A 129 11.62 -14.77 1.10
C LEU A 129 11.28 -13.71 0.06
N HIS A 130 11.72 -12.47 0.26
CA HIS A 130 11.45 -11.36 -0.65
C HIS A 130 12.06 -11.59 -2.05
N GLU A 131 13.33 -12.00 -2.12
CA GLU A 131 14.07 -12.08 -3.38
C GLU A 131 13.85 -13.38 -4.16
N GLN A 132 13.67 -14.51 -3.46
CA GLN A 132 13.69 -15.85 -4.06
C GLN A 132 12.37 -16.62 -3.90
N LYS A 133 11.54 -16.27 -2.90
CA LYS A 133 10.26 -16.96 -2.61
C LYS A 133 9.11 -15.97 -2.51
N SER A 134 8.97 -15.13 -3.53
CA SER A 134 8.02 -14.01 -3.57
C SER A 134 6.56 -14.41 -3.30
N GLU A 135 6.14 -15.61 -3.70
CA GLU A 135 4.80 -16.15 -3.39
C GLU A 135 4.58 -16.33 -1.89
N ILE A 136 5.55 -16.96 -1.19
CA ILE A 136 5.49 -17.20 0.25
C ILE A 136 5.59 -15.87 1.01
N TYR A 137 6.50 -15.00 0.58
CA TYR A 137 6.65 -13.65 1.15
C TYR A 137 5.32 -12.90 1.12
N ARG A 138 4.68 -12.83 -0.05
CA ARG A 138 3.40 -12.11 -0.21
C ARG A 138 2.31 -12.73 0.64
N LYS A 139 2.20 -14.07 0.67
CA LYS A 139 1.21 -14.76 1.49
C LYS A 139 1.34 -14.38 2.97
N LEU A 140 2.55 -14.46 3.51
CA LEU A 140 2.82 -14.10 4.91
C LEU A 140 2.62 -12.61 5.18
N LEU A 141 2.97 -11.74 4.22
CA LEU A 141 2.78 -10.30 4.34
C LEU A 141 1.30 -9.95 4.44
N PHE A 142 0.44 -10.54 3.59
CA PHE A 142 -1.00 -10.26 3.61
C PHE A 142 -1.72 -10.90 4.79
N SER A 143 -1.25 -12.05 5.28
CA SER A 143 -1.76 -12.64 6.53
C SER A 143 -1.27 -11.93 7.79
N GLY A 144 -0.33 -10.98 7.67
CA GLY A 144 0.26 -10.29 8.82
C GLY A 144 1.08 -11.23 9.71
N GLU A 145 1.64 -12.30 9.12
CA GLU A 145 2.43 -13.31 9.84
C GLU A 145 3.91 -13.28 9.47
N LEU A 146 4.33 -12.39 8.57
CA LEU A 146 5.69 -12.35 8.05
C LEU A 146 6.72 -12.01 9.12
N ALA A 147 6.47 -11.00 9.97
CA ALA A 147 7.38 -10.63 11.05
C ALA A 147 7.54 -11.80 12.03
N ARG A 148 6.41 -12.39 12.44
CA ARG A 148 6.39 -13.55 13.34
C ARG A 148 7.12 -14.75 12.77
N HIS A 149 6.91 -15.06 11.48
CA HIS A 149 7.63 -16.13 10.80
C HIS A 149 9.15 -15.90 10.83
N CYS A 150 9.59 -14.67 10.55
CA CYS A 150 11.02 -14.34 10.58
C CYS A 150 11.60 -14.40 12.00
N ALA A 151 10.85 -13.96 13.01
CA ALA A 151 11.25 -14.05 14.42
C ALA A 151 11.34 -15.51 14.91
N ASP A 152 10.39 -16.37 14.53
CA ASP A 152 10.40 -17.80 14.84
C ASP A 152 11.60 -18.51 14.16
N MET A 153 11.94 -18.10 12.94
CA MET A 153 13.13 -18.57 12.22
C MET A 153 14.43 -18.08 12.86
N GLU A 154 14.52 -16.82 13.30
CA GLU A 154 15.65 -16.30 14.07
C GLU A 154 15.89 -17.13 15.32
N ARG A 155 14.84 -17.39 16.11
CA ARG A 155 14.94 -18.18 17.34
C ARG A 155 15.43 -19.61 17.05
N SER A 156 14.84 -20.25 16.05
CA SER A 156 15.19 -21.62 15.66
C SER A 156 16.63 -21.70 15.13
N ALA A 157 17.04 -20.72 14.34
CA ALA A 157 18.39 -20.57 13.81
C ALA A 157 19.41 -20.38 14.93
N PHE A 158 19.11 -19.52 15.89
CA PHE A 158 19.98 -19.25 17.03
C PHE A 158 20.18 -20.51 17.89
N ASP A 159 19.10 -21.24 18.19
CA ASP A 159 19.17 -22.49 18.96
C ASP A 159 19.97 -23.57 18.22
N MET A 160 19.79 -23.69 16.90
CA MET A 160 20.56 -24.61 16.06
C MET A 160 22.05 -24.23 16.02
N ALA A 161 22.36 -22.96 15.81
CA ALA A 161 23.74 -22.47 15.80
C ALA A 161 24.44 -22.71 17.14
N LYS A 162 23.74 -22.44 18.26
CA LYS A 162 24.25 -22.68 19.61
C LYS A 162 24.58 -24.16 19.84
N ARG A 163 23.72 -25.07 19.38
CA ARG A 163 23.95 -26.52 19.49
C ARG A 163 25.16 -26.96 18.67
N ILE A 164 25.25 -26.56 17.41
CA ILE A 164 26.36 -26.95 16.50
C ILE A 164 27.68 -26.42 17.04
N ARG A 165 27.73 -25.15 17.44
CA ARG A 165 28.91 -24.55 18.04
C ARG A 165 29.33 -25.28 19.32
N GLY A 166 28.38 -25.63 20.19
CA GLY A 166 28.65 -26.41 21.40
C GLY A 166 29.28 -27.77 21.09
N GLN A 167 28.69 -28.53 20.17
CA GLN A 167 29.22 -29.84 19.74
C GLN A 167 30.61 -29.72 19.13
N TYR A 168 30.86 -28.70 18.31
CA TYR A 168 32.16 -28.48 17.71
C TYR A 168 33.23 -28.18 18.76
N LEU A 169 32.92 -27.33 19.75
CA LEU A 169 33.85 -26.94 20.82
C LEU A 169 34.10 -28.07 21.83
N GLU A 170 33.15 -28.98 22.03
CA GLU A 170 33.37 -30.20 22.81
C GLU A 170 34.38 -31.14 22.13
N GLN A 171 34.32 -31.23 20.80
CA GLN A 171 35.26 -32.05 20.00
C GLN A 171 36.61 -31.36 19.80
N ASN A 172 36.62 -30.02 19.75
CA ASN A 172 37.79 -29.18 19.49
C ASN A 172 37.92 -28.11 20.59
N PRO A 173 38.36 -28.49 21.81
CA PRO A 173 38.44 -27.55 22.92
C PRO A 173 39.47 -26.44 22.64
N PRO A 174 39.15 -25.17 22.93
CA PRO A 174 40.04 -24.07 22.65
C PRO A 174 41.32 -24.12 23.51
N PRO A 175 42.50 -23.80 22.94
CA PRO A 175 43.74 -23.72 23.71
C PRO A 175 43.69 -22.57 24.74
N PHE A 176 44.31 -22.78 25.90
CA PHE A 176 44.29 -21.79 26.99
C PHE A 176 45.31 -20.66 26.80
N GLU A 177 46.55 -21.02 26.43
CA GLU A 177 47.70 -20.11 26.35
C GLU A 177 47.71 -19.28 25.05
N ASP A 178 47.26 -19.86 23.93
CA ASP A 178 47.29 -19.21 22.62
C ASP A 178 45.96 -18.50 22.33
N THR A 179 45.99 -17.18 22.46
CA THR A 179 44.82 -16.33 22.21
C THR A 179 44.39 -16.34 20.74
N LEU A 180 45.33 -16.40 19.78
CA LEU A 180 44.99 -16.39 18.36
C LEU A 180 44.38 -17.73 17.95
N ALA A 181 44.99 -18.84 18.36
CA ALA A 181 44.44 -20.16 18.09
C ALA A 181 43.07 -20.35 18.75
N ARG A 182 42.86 -19.78 19.95
CA ARG A 182 41.54 -19.78 20.60
C ARG A 182 40.48 -19.03 19.79
N ILE A 183 40.79 -17.84 19.30
CA ILE A 183 39.86 -17.07 18.46
C ILE A 183 39.53 -17.88 17.19
N GLN A 184 40.54 -18.47 16.54
CA GLN A 184 40.34 -19.29 15.34
C GLN A 184 39.36 -20.45 15.58
N VAL A 185 39.49 -21.17 16.71
CA VAL A 185 38.58 -22.26 17.07
C VAL A 185 37.15 -21.76 17.23
N PHE A 186 36.93 -20.64 17.92
CA PHE A 186 35.59 -20.06 18.09
C PHE A 186 34.99 -19.55 16.78
N THR A 187 35.79 -18.87 15.95
CA THR A 187 35.35 -18.39 14.64
C THR A 187 34.94 -19.56 13.76
N LEU A 188 35.77 -20.60 13.65
CA LEU A 188 35.45 -21.77 12.85
C LEU A 188 34.19 -22.49 13.35
N ALA A 189 34.00 -22.58 14.66
CA ALA A 189 32.78 -23.14 15.25
C ALA A 189 31.54 -22.31 14.89
N GLN A 190 31.66 -20.99 14.81
CA GLN A 190 30.58 -20.10 14.40
C GLN A 190 30.31 -20.19 12.90
N ASP A 191 31.36 -20.24 12.06
CA ASP A 191 31.22 -20.34 10.60
C ASP A 191 30.52 -21.63 10.19
N ILE A 192 30.90 -22.77 10.80
CA ILE A 192 30.24 -24.06 10.58
C ILE A 192 28.77 -24.00 11.01
N ALA A 193 28.50 -23.42 12.19
CA ALA A 193 27.14 -23.26 12.68
C ALA A 193 26.28 -22.39 11.74
N ASP A 194 26.84 -21.29 11.25
CA ASP A 194 26.19 -20.39 10.31
C ASP A 194 25.90 -21.09 8.99
N GLU A 195 26.88 -21.79 8.40
CA GLU A 195 26.73 -22.50 7.13
C GLU A 195 25.58 -23.53 7.21
N CYS A 196 25.55 -24.35 8.27
CA CYS A 196 24.48 -25.32 8.48
C CYS A 196 23.11 -24.65 8.65
N VAL A 197 23.02 -23.59 9.46
CA VAL A 197 21.76 -22.85 9.67
C VAL A 197 21.24 -22.22 8.38
N LEU A 198 22.14 -21.62 7.60
CA LEU A 198 21.76 -20.99 6.34
C LEU A 198 21.20 -22.01 5.36
N HIS A 199 21.88 -23.15 5.20
CA HIS A 199 21.45 -24.19 4.28
C HIS A 199 20.17 -24.91 4.74
N ASP A 200 20.12 -25.34 6.01
CA ASP A 200 19.08 -26.25 6.49
C ASP A 200 17.80 -25.54 6.96
N LEU A 201 17.88 -24.24 7.29
CA LEU A 201 16.76 -23.49 7.84
C LEU A 201 16.42 -22.23 7.02
N ILE A 202 17.41 -21.38 6.74
CA ILE A 202 17.13 -20.04 6.19
C ILE A 202 16.83 -20.09 4.71
N TYR A 203 17.51 -20.93 3.94
CA TYR A 203 17.33 -21.05 2.49
C TYR A 203 16.58 -22.32 2.06
N ALA A 204 16.11 -23.11 3.02
CA ALA A 204 15.21 -24.24 2.79
C ALA A 204 13.84 -23.78 2.25
#